data_AF-A0A1F3LG39-F1
#
_entry.id   AF-A0A1F3LG39-F1
#
_cell.length_a   1.000
_cell.length_b   1.000
_cell.length_c   1.000
_cell.angle_alpha   90.00
_cell.angle_beta   90.00
_cell.angle_gamma   90.00
#
_symmetry.space_group_name_H-M   'P 1'
#
loop_
_entity.id
_entity.type
_entity.pdbx_description
1 polymer ?
#
loop_
_entity_poly.entity_id
_entity_poly.type
_entity_poly.pdbx_seq_one_letter_code
_entity_poly.pdbx_strand_id
1 'polypeptide(L)'
;MKKILLILAMVMLVPSICLSADLALKMTWLPNTDSVTTGYKIYRVDGVRTFIATIPGKTTVQYLFNVMVSDGSSGTLKFLMTATSATKESADSVVVSYPFDLIPIPTVPVGVGISQQ
;
A
#
# COMPACT_ATOMS: atom_id res chain seq x y z
N MET A 1 33.06 52.23 1.37
CA MET A 1 32.63 51.23 0.35
C MET A 1 32.05 50.03 1.09
N LYS A 2 30.78 49.71 0.81
CA LYS A 2 29.84 49.00 1.69
C LYS A 2 30.00 47.48 1.50
N LYS A 3 30.33 46.75 2.57
CA LYS A 3 30.42 45.29 2.59
C LYS A 3 29.00 44.72 2.46
N ILE A 4 28.67 44.11 1.32
CA ILE A 4 27.40 43.41 1.12
C ILE A 4 27.63 41.96 1.55
N LEU A 5 27.07 41.63 2.71
CA LEU A 5 27.01 40.28 3.26
C LEU A 5 25.83 39.56 2.59
N LEU A 6 26.11 38.65 1.65
CA LEU A 6 25.12 37.75 1.07
C LEU A 6 24.86 36.61 2.05
N ILE A 7 23.74 36.66 2.76
CA ILE A 7 23.23 35.56 3.59
C ILE A 7 22.54 34.58 2.63
N LEU A 8 23.25 33.52 2.27
CA LEU A 8 22.71 32.39 1.51
C LEU A 8 21.79 31.58 2.43
N ALA A 9 20.48 31.84 2.37
CA ALA A 9 19.47 31.02 3.03
C ALA A 9 19.37 29.67 2.30
N MET A 10 20.28 28.76 2.61
CA MET A 10 20.18 27.34 2.27
C MET A 10 19.01 26.77 3.08
N VAL A 11 17.82 26.79 2.48
CA VAL A 11 16.64 26.09 3.00
C VAL A 11 17.03 24.61 3.07
N MET A 12 17.32 24.15 4.29
CA MET A 12 17.49 22.72 4.55
C MET A 12 16.13 22.07 4.27
N LEU A 13 16.02 21.48 3.09
CA LEU A 13 15.01 20.48 2.77
C LEU A 13 15.31 19.28 3.68
N VAL A 14 14.80 19.31 4.90
CA VAL A 14 14.85 18.14 5.79
C VAL A 14 14.00 17.09 5.08
N PRO A 15 14.57 15.96 4.63
CA PRO A 15 13.76 14.89 4.09
C PRO A 15 12.81 14.46 5.21
N SER A 16 11.51 14.67 5.02
CA SER A 16 10.52 14.04 5.88
C SER A 16 10.80 12.54 5.80
N ILE A 17 11.30 11.98 6.90
CA ILE A 17 11.42 10.54 7.08
C ILE A 17 9.99 10.02 7.01
N CYS A 18 9.57 9.59 5.82
CA CYS A 18 8.29 8.92 5.63
C CYS A 18 8.46 7.54 6.24
N LEU A 19 8.06 7.40 7.51
CA LEU A 19 7.91 6.08 8.12
C LEU A 19 6.84 5.32 7.33
N SER A 20 7.17 4.10 6.95
CA SER A 20 6.31 3.24 6.14
C SER A 20 5.97 2.00 6.94
N ALA A 21 4.69 1.63 6.96
CA ALA A 21 4.21 0.38 7.53
C ALA A 21 4.03 -0.65 6.41
N ASP A 22 4.32 -1.91 6.74
CA ASP A 22 4.12 -3.06 5.86
C ASP A 22 2.80 -3.75 6.21
N LEU A 23 1.91 -3.87 5.22
CA LEU A 23 0.66 -4.61 5.35
C LEU A 23 0.74 -5.93 4.60
N ALA A 24 0.66 -7.03 5.33
CA ALA A 24 0.54 -8.38 4.76
C ALA A 24 -0.92 -8.68 4.42
N LEU A 25 -1.23 -8.83 3.13
CA LEU A 25 -2.57 -9.05 2.60
C LEU A 25 -2.68 -10.41 1.91
N LYS A 26 -3.90 -10.93 1.84
CA LYS A 26 -4.25 -12.15 1.10
C LYS A 26 -5.26 -11.83 0.01
N MET A 27 -4.90 -12.05 -1.25
CA MET A 27 -5.83 -12.03 -2.37
C MET A 27 -6.42 -13.43 -2.55
N THR A 28 -7.71 -13.53 -2.85
CA THR A 28 -8.40 -14.78 -3.20
C THR A 28 -9.29 -14.58 -4.42
N TRP A 29 -9.35 -15.56 -5.33
CA TRP A 29 -10.14 -15.48 -6.56
C TRP A 29 -10.60 -16.87 -7.02
N LEU A 30 -11.57 -16.90 -7.94
CA LEU A 30 -11.94 -18.13 -8.66
C LEU A 30 -11.01 -18.34 -9.85
N PRO A 31 -10.53 -19.57 -10.08
CA PRO A 31 -9.59 -19.82 -11.17
C PRO A 31 -10.28 -19.70 -12.53
N ASN A 32 -9.54 -19.21 -13.52
CA ASN A 32 -9.97 -19.20 -14.91
C ASN A 32 -10.25 -20.62 -15.43
N THR A 33 -11.30 -20.77 -16.24
CA THR A 33 -11.74 -22.06 -16.82
C THR A 33 -11.22 -22.29 -18.23
N ASP A 34 -10.62 -21.28 -18.86
CA ASP A 34 -10.03 -21.39 -20.19
C ASP A 34 -8.76 -22.26 -20.20
N SER A 35 -8.38 -22.71 -21.40
CA SER A 35 -7.23 -23.59 -21.60
C SER A 35 -5.89 -22.85 -21.73
N VAL A 36 -5.91 -21.53 -21.90
CA VAL A 36 -4.73 -20.73 -22.25
C VAL A 36 -4.12 -19.99 -21.06
N THR A 37 -4.85 -19.86 -19.96
CA THR A 37 -4.34 -19.25 -18.73
C THR A 37 -3.24 -20.11 -18.13
N THR A 38 -2.10 -19.46 -17.88
CA THR A 38 -0.91 -20.04 -17.25
C THR A 38 -0.66 -19.46 -15.85
N GLY A 39 -1.26 -18.33 -15.51
CA GLY A 39 -1.10 -17.67 -14.22
C GLY A 39 -1.86 -16.34 -14.13
N TYR A 40 -1.46 -15.50 -13.19
CA TYR A 40 -2.10 -14.23 -12.88
C TYR A 40 -1.08 -13.14 -12.55
N LYS A 41 -1.50 -11.87 -12.61
CA LYS A 41 -0.75 -10.74 -12.07
C LYS A 41 -1.63 -9.90 -11.16
N ILE A 42 -1.03 -9.35 -10.10
CA ILE A 42 -1.68 -8.45 -9.15
C ILE A 42 -1.18 -7.02 -9.37
N TYR A 43 -2.11 -6.06 -9.33
CA TYR A 43 -1.81 -4.64 -9.43
C TYR A 43 -2.47 -3.87 -8.30
N ARG A 44 -1.79 -2.83 -7.81
CA ARG A 44 -2.34 -1.78 -6.95
C ARG A 44 -2.80 -0.60 -7.81
N VAL A 45 -3.98 -0.05 -7.51
CA VAL A 45 -4.67 0.97 -8.34
C VAL A 45 -5.36 2.08 -7.54
N ASP A 46 -5.06 2.23 -6.25
CA ASP A 46 -5.45 3.43 -5.46
C ASP A 46 -4.65 4.70 -5.82
N GLY A 47 -3.77 4.59 -6.82
CA GLY A 47 -3.05 5.69 -7.46
C GLY A 47 -2.63 5.28 -8.87
N VAL A 48 -1.37 5.50 -9.23
CA VAL A 48 -0.81 4.95 -10.48
C VAL A 48 -0.82 3.41 -10.40
N ARG A 49 -1.28 2.76 -11.47
CA ARG A 49 -1.27 1.30 -11.58
C ARG A 49 0.14 0.77 -11.38
N THR A 50 0.34 0.03 -10.29
CA THR A 50 1.63 -0.48 -9.87
C THR A 50 1.58 -2.01 -9.82
N PHE A 51 2.51 -2.65 -10.52
CA PHE A 51 2.66 -4.11 -10.50
C PHE A 51 3.14 -4.59 -9.11
N ILE A 52 2.52 -5.64 -8.59
CA ILE A 52 2.89 -6.25 -7.31
C ILE A 52 3.58 -7.60 -7.53
N ALA A 53 2.90 -8.53 -8.21
CA ALA A 53 3.37 -9.91 -8.31
C ALA A 53 2.85 -10.63 -9.55
N THR A 54 3.62 -11.63 -10.00
CA THR A 54 3.21 -12.64 -10.97
C THR A 54 3.02 -13.96 -10.24
N ILE A 55 1.89 -14.63 -10.47
CA ILE A 55 1.48 -15.85 -9.79
C ILE A 55 1.37 -16.95 -10.84
N PRO A 56 2.26 -17.96 -10.84
CA PRO A 56 2.15 -19.08 -11.76
C PRO A 56 1.01 -20.04 -11.34
N GLY A 57 0.48 -20.77 -12.33
CA GLY A 57 -0.49 -21.83 -12.12
C GLY A 57 -1.93 -21.34 -12.21
N LYS A 58 -2.67 -21.84 -13.21
CA LYS A 58 -4.08 -21.49 -13.42
C LYS A 58 -4.99 -21.92 -12.28
N THR A 59 -4.63 -22.97 -11.55
CA THR A 59 -5.38 -23.52 -10.42
C THR A 59 -5.09 -22.80 -9.10
N THR A 60 -4.17 -21.85 -9.08
CA THR A 60 -3.92 -21.03 -7.89
C THR A 60 -5.11 -20.13 -7.64
N VAL A 61 -5.59 -20.09 -6.39
CA VAL A 61 -6.81 -19.35 -5.98
C VAL A 61 -6.56 -18.35 -4.85
N GLN A 62 -5.33 -18.28 -4.35
CA GLN A 62 -4.94 -17.33 -3.33
C GLN A 62 -3.46 -16.96 -3.41
N TYR A 63 -3.10 -15.76 -2.94
CA TYR A 63 -1.72 -15.29 -2.86
C TYR A 63 -1.54 -14.30 -1.70
N LEU A 64 -0.44 -14.45 -0.96
CA LEU A 64 -0.02 -13.52 0.08
C LEU A 64 0.97 -12.52 -0.50
N PHE A 65 0.78 -11.24 -0.22
CA PHE A 65 1.64 -10.18 -0.69
C PHE A 65 1.68 -9.03 0.31
N ASN A 66 2.73 -8.24 0.25
CA ASN A 66 2.96 -7.12 1.14
C ASN A 66 2.84 -5.81 0.37
N VAL A 67 2.30 -4.79 1.03
CA VAL A 67 2.21 -3.43 0.48
C VAL A 67 2.65 -2.43 1.52
N MET A 68 3.42 -1.44 1.06
CA MET A 68 3.82 -0.32 1.92
C MET A 68 2.72 0.75 1.93
N VAL A 69 2.41 1.23 3.13
CA VAL A 69 1.57 2.41 3.37
C VAL A 69 2.30 3.36 4.32
N SER A 70 1.84 4.60 4.42
CA SER A 70 2.39 5.52 5.43
C SER A 70 2.07 4.99 6.83
N ASP A 71 3.07 5.01 7.71
CA ASP A 71 2.84 4.69 9.12
C ASP A 71 1.92 5.74 9.77
N GLY A 72 1.12 5.33 10.76
CA GLY A 72 0.16 6.22 11.43
C GLY A 72 -0.96 6.75 10.53
N SER A 73 -1.23 6.10 9.39
CA SER A 73 -2.25 6.55 8.43
C SER A 73 -3.43 5.60 8.33
N SER A 74 -4.55 6.10 7.79
CA SER A 74 -5.72 5.32 7.44
C SER A 74 -6.15 5.61 6.01
N GLY A 75 -6.85 4.67 5.38
CA GLY A 75 -7.26 4.84 4.00
C GLY A 75 -7.88 3.59 3.39
N THR A 76 -7.94 3.58 2.06
CA THR A 76 -8.46 2.45 1.29
C THR A 76 -7.51 2.14 0.15
N LEU A 77 -6.97 0.92 0.16
CA LEU A 77 -6.18 0.36 -0.93
C LEU A 77 -7.11 -0.23 -1.98
N LYS A 78 -6.69 -0.19 -3.24
CA LYS A 78 -7.45 -0.76 -4.35
C LYS A 78 -6.56 -1.68 -5.17
N PHE A 79 -7.08 -2.84 -5.51
CA PHE A 79 -6.35 -3.85 -6.26
C PHE A 79 -7.18 -4.40 -7.41
N LEU A 80 -6.51 -4.92 -8.42
CA LEU A 80 -7.11 -5.71 -9.50
C LEU A 80 -6.13 -6.79 -9.96
N MET A 81 -6.63 -7.71 -10.77
CA MET A 81 -5.85 -8.79 -11.34
C MET A 81 -6.02 -8.89 -12.85
N THR A 82 -5.02 -9.45 -13.53
CA THR A 82 -5.13 -9.97 -14.90
C THR A 82 -4.76 -11.44 -14.92
N ALA A 83 -5.40 -12.22 -15.78
CA ALA A 83 -4.94 -13.56 -16.14
C ALA A 83 -3.84 -13.44 -17.19
N THR A 84 -2.87 -14.35 -17.14
CA THR A 84 -1.74 -14.39 -18.07
C THR A 84 -1.73 -15.69 -18.86
N SER A 85 -1.27 -15.59 -20.11
CA SER A 85 -0.88 -16.71 -20.96
C SER A 85 0.61 -16.61 -21.30
N ALA A 86 1.11 -17.49 -22.15
CA ALA A 86 2.50 -17.45 -22.60
C ALA A 86 2.93 -16.12 -23.25
N THR A 87 2.00 -15.36 -23.84
CA THR A 87 2.33 -14.14 -24.62
C THR A 87 1.44 -12.94 -24.36
N LYS A 88 0.36 -13.10 -23.59
CA LYS A 88 -0.68 -12.08 -23.43
C LYS A 88 -1.20 -12.01 -22.00
N GLU A 89 -1.78 -10.87 -21.68
CA GLU A 89 -2.57 -10.64 -20.47
C GLU A 89 -4.03 -10.38 -20.84
N SER A 90 -4.94 -10.73 -19.94
CA SER A 90 -6.37 -10.43 -20.08
C SER A 90 -6.66 -8.95 -19.82
N ALA A 91 -7.93 -8.58 -19.99
CA ALA A 91 -8.46 -7.37 -19.38
C ALA A 91 -8.39 -7.44 -17.84
N ASP A 92 -8.51 -6.27 -17.21
CA ASP A 92 -8.53 -6.14 -15.76
C ASP A 92 -9.79 -6.79 -15.15
N SER A 93 -9.62 -7.39 -13.97
CA SER A 93 -10.72 -7.83 -13.12
C SER A 93 -11.52 -6.63 -12.59
N VAL A 94 -12.60 -6.93 -11.86
CA VAL A 94 -13.20 -5.95 -10.97
C VAL A 94 -12.16 -5.46 -9.95
N VAL A 95 -12.22 -4.17 -9.63
CA VAL A 95 -11.40 -3.56 -8.58
C VAL A 95 -11.93 -3.97 -7.21
N VAL A 96 -11.06 -4.50 -6.37
CA VAL A 96 -11.35 -4.84 -4.97
C VAL A 96 -10.71 -3.82 -4.04
N SER A 97 -11.40 -3.47 -2.95
CA SER A 97 -10.95 -2.45 -2.00
C SER A 97 -10.63 -3.07 -0.64
N TYR A 98 -9.60 -2.57 0.02
CA TYR A 98 -9.21 -2.96 1.37
C TYR A 98 -9.02 -1.71 2.25
N PRO A 99 -9.91 -1.46 3.23
CA PRO A 99 -9.71 -0.38 4.18
C PRO A 99 -8.63 -0.75 5.20
N PHE A 100 -7.83 0.22 5.62
CA PHE A 100 -6.85 0.06 6.69
C PHE A 100 -6.88 1.28 7.62
N ASP A 101 -6.53 1.05 8.88
CA ASP A 101 -6.36 2.10 9.89
C ASP A 101 -5.18 1.74 10.79
N LEU A 102 -4.10 2.51 10.68
CA LEU A 102 -2.89 2.39 11.48
C LEU A 102 -2.74 3.60 12.41
N ILE A 103 -3.78 4.40 12.60
CA ILE A 103 -3.74 5.51 13.56
C ILE A 103 -3.58 4.91 14.96
N PRO A 104 -2.53 5.29 15.72
CA PRO A 104 -2.32 4.74 17.05
C PRO A 104 -3.48 5.12 17.97
N ILE A 105 -3.97 4.15 18.72
CA ILE A 105 -5.00 4.37 19.73
C ILE A 105 -4.35 5.08 20.93
N PRO A 106 -4.91 6.20 21.43
CA PRO A 106 -4.39 6.87 22.61
C PRO A 106 -4.30 5.92 23.81
N THR A 107 -3.24 6.06 24.60
CA THR A 107 -3.11 5.29 25.85
C THR A 107 -4.16 5.74 26.87
N VAL A 108 -4.68 4.79 27.66
CA VAL A 108 -5.63 5.09 28.74
C VAL A 108 -4.94 5.99 29.78
N PRO A 109 -5.61 7.05 30.28
CA PRO A 109 -5.06 7.89 31.34
C PRO A 109 -4.69 7.08 32.59
N VAL A 110 -3.53 7.36 33.16
CA VAL A 110 -3.05 6.79 34.43
C VAL A 110 -2.94 7.87 35.50
N GLY A 111 -3.12 7.51 36.78
CA GLY A 111 -2.94 8.44 37.91
C GLY A 111 -4.09 9.42 38.15
N VAL A 112 -5.31 9.10 37.70
CA VAL A 112 -6.50 9.91 37.96
C VAL A 112 -6.86 9.82 39.45
N GLY A 113 -6.87 10.96 40.15
CA GLY A 113 -7.30 11.09 41.54
C GLY A 113 -8.03 12.41 41.78
N ILE A 114 -8.88 12.46 42.81
CA ILE A 114 -9.62 13.66 43.24
C ILE A 114 -9.16 14.03 44.65
N SER A 115 -8.81 15.29 44.88
CA SER A 115 -8.49 15.83 46.22
C SER A 115 -9.38 17.04 46.53
N GLN A 116 -9.79 17.18 47.80
CA GLN A 116 -10.48 18.38 48.29
C GLN A 116 -9.50 19.56 48.42
N GLN A 117 -10.02 20.78 48.20
CA GLN A 117 -9.32 22.05 48.44
C GLN A 117 -9.24 22.39 49.94
#